data_AF-A0A1P8RT99-F1
#
_entry.id   AF-A0A1P8RT99-F1
#
_cell.length_a   1.000
_cell.length_b   1.000
_cell.length_c   1.000
_cell.angle_alpha   90.00
_cell.angle_beta   90.00
_cell.angle_gamma   90.00
#
_symmetry.space_group_name_H-M   'P 1'
#
loop_
_entity.id
_entity.type
_entity.pdbx_description
1 polymer ?
#
loop_
_entity_poly.entity_id
_entity_poly.type
_entity_poly.pdbx_seq_one_letter_code
_entity_poly.pdbx_strand_id
1 'polypeptide(L)'
;MAEHQFQPLEHIGLCFSGGGYRATFFALGVVSYLDHLVYKDQSLLKSVKAMSTVSGGTLLGVGLAKAMQKDDYDFKTFFKSFYNTFTPKNDKLLETAIAKLENDAIWKANPHKKRSLINAFALTYAEMPIFSGDFEYFHKNSIKRLEQVCFNATDFSFGLTYRFQNQGFFGNSPLYKDNRKQVDALRNKVQLGDVIASSSCFPLGFEPLVFPDDYFKDQNAQDYKNLKGLDLYIKGVGIMDGGIADNQGIGSMMKINDRMKGKLDLIMVNDVGSYKMEPWQQDTSEIGKTSTVQKAVNKVLQYFTIKPMYWITLVVGLIIVIANSYFECEGKAWTALYIVGGIITGIGLIMTVLGLLAATIKGFALSKLRHLFKKNIPEPLLDDILTFQKLDITLVQRMLTERATSAIKMINDVFLKQMRRLNYDLFYSKSSLNHKRLTTTVYKLNGQQTPYTKGKYNEAIKPKPSKSLKRVGLTASETPTTLWWDKTDVEKNRMDTLIACGQFTTCYELMDYILSLKAEESSGVTDFTALDKLYEALEKDWKTFNKNPLWLTEQLK
;
A
#
# COMPACT_ATOMS: atom_id res chain seq x y z
N MET A 1 22.35 35.99 -2.69
CA MET A 1 22.02 35.06 -1.59
C MET A 1 23.26 34.21 -1.37
N ALA A 2 23.78 34.11 -0.14
CA ALA A 2 24.97 33.29 0.11
C ALA A 2 24.68 31.84 -0.32
N GLU A 3 25.55 31.27 -1.13
CA GLU A 3 25.44 29.91 -1.63
C GLU A 3 25.63 28.95 -0.44
N HIS A 4 24.74 27.98 -0.25
CA HIS A 4 24.86 27.01 0.85
C HIS A 4 26.14 26.20 0.67
N GLN A 5 27.14 26.45 1.52
CA GLN A 5 28.38 25.70 1.50
C GLN A 5 28.11 24.28 1.99
N PHE A 6 28.46 23.29 1.16
CA PHE A 6 28.27 21.89 1.50
C PHE A 6 29.06 21.53 2.77
N GLN A 7 28.34 21.02 3.77
CA GLN A 7 28.90 20.53 5.03
C GLN A 7 28.42 19.10 5.26
N PRO A 8 29.23 18.07 4.97
CA PRO A 8 28.80 16.68 5.04
C PRO A 8 28.12 16.35 6.37
N LEU A 9 26.98 15.67 6.29
CA LEU A 9 26.23 15.15 7.44
C LEU A 9 25.60 16.19 8.39
N GLU A 10 25.59 17.49 8.06
CA GLU A 10 24.96 18.51 8.92
C GLU A 10 23.44 18.62 8.76
N HIS A 11 22.93 18.58 7.53
CA HIS A 11 21.50 18.55 7.25
C HIS A 11 21.12 17.29 6.49
N ILE A 12 20.53 16.32 7.20
CA ILE A 12 20.17 15.02 6.65
C ILE A 12 18.67 14.96 6.36
N GLY A 13 18.34 14.52 5.14
CA GLY A 13 16.99 14.09 4.77
C GLY A 13 16.90 12.58 4.69
N LEU A 14 15.93 11.99 5.39
CA LEU A 14 15.68 10.55 5.34
C LEU A 14 14.48 10.24 4.45
N CYS A 15 14.67 9.36 3.48
CA CYS A 15 13.58 8.77 2.71
C CYS A 15 13.33 7.34 3.19
N PHE A 16 12.09 7.02 3.56
CA PHE A 16 11.69 5.65 3.94
C PHE A 16 10.72 5.09 2.92
N SER A 17 11.14 4.05 2.20
CA SER A 17 10.33 3.47 1.14
C SER A 17 9.10 2.73 1.65
N GLY A 18 8.18 2.41 0.75
CA GLY A 18 7.11 1.44 1.00
C GLY A 18 7.63 0.01 1.09
N GLY A 19 6.85 -0.87 1.75
CA GLY A 19 7.21 -2.29 1.93
C GLY A 19 6.63 -2.98 3.17
N GLY A 20 5.60 -2.43 3.83
CA GLY A 20 5.02 -3.00 5.05
C GLY A 20 6.03 -3.04 6.20
N TYR A 21 5.92 -4.04 7.08
CA TYR A 21 6.84 -4.25 8.21
C TYR A 21 8.29 -4.42 7.78
N ARG A 22 8.56 -4.97 6.59
CA ARG A 22 9.92 -4.97 6.02
C ARG A 22 10.51 -3.56 5.99
N ALA A 23 9.74 -2.58 5.51
CA ALA A 23 10.18 -1.19 5.47
C ALA A 23 10.27 -0.57 6.87
N THR A 24 9.25 -0.80 7.70
CA THR A 24 9.17 -0.25 9.06
C THR A 24 10.38 -0.60 9.90
N PHE A 25 10.75 -1.89 9.97
CA PHE A 25 11.80 -2.36 10.87
C PHE A 25 13.20 -2.19 10.27
N PHE A 26 13.35 -2.25 8.94
CA PHE A 26 14.61 -1.84 8.31
C PHE A 26 14.90 -0.36 8.58
N ALA A 27 13.91 0.51 8.41
CA ALA A 27 14.06 1.93 8.71
C ALA A 27 14.30 2.18 10.21
N LEU A 28 13.70 1.39 11.11
CA LEU A 28 13.97 1.47 12.56
C LEU A 28 15.45 1.16 12.85
N GLY A 29 15.99 0.16 12.15
CA GLY A 29 17.41 -0.15 12.13
C GLY A 29 18.28 1.04 11.72
N VAL A 30 17.96 1.66 10.58
CA VAL A 30 18.65 2.87 10.08
C VAL A 30 18.66 3.97 11.14
N VAL A 31 17.51 4.38 11.65
CA VAL A 31 17.44 5.50 12.62
C VAL A 31 18.10 5.14 13.95
N SER A 32 18.04 3.88 14.38
CA SER A 32 18.73 3.43 15.59
C SER A 32 20.24 3.48 15.46
N TYR A 33 20.76 3.24 14.25
CA TYR A 33 22.18 3.36 13.99
C TYR A 33 22.62 4.82 13.89
N LEU A 34 21.82 5.68 13.26
CA LEU A 34 22.06 7.13 13.29
C LEU A 34 22.02 7.70 14.71
N ASP A 35 21.16 7.17 15.58
CA ASP A 35 21.13 7.56 16.99
C ASP A 35 22.44 7.16 17.72
N HIS A 36 22.92 5.94 17.45
CA HIS A 36 24.12 5.36 18.03
C HIS A 36 25.40 6.12 17.67
N LEU A 37 25.50 6.62 16.44
CA LEU A 37 26.69 7.30 15.94
C LEU A 37 26.86 8.70 16.53
N VAL A 38 28.09 9.05 16.90
CA VAL A 38 28.47 10.40 17.33
C VAL A 38 29.20 11.12 16.20
N TYR A 39 28.70 12.29 15.82
CA TYR A 39 29.32 13.19 14.86
C TYR A 39 29.30 14.62 15.40
N LYS A 40 30.48 15.26 15.52
CA LYS A 40 30.65 16.58 16.16
C LYS A 40 29.99 16.66 17.56
N ASP A 41 30.35 15.71 18.43
CA ASP A 41 29.94 15.60 19.84
C ASP A 41 28.43 15.38 20.08
N GLN A 42 27.67 15.06 19.04
CA GLN A 42 26.25 14.76 19.14
C GLN A 42 25.86 13.52 18.35
N SER A 43 24.73 12.93 18.71
CA SER A 43 24.12 11.87 17.90
C SER A 43 23.87 12.36 16.47
N LEU A 44 24.24 11.55 15.48
CA LEU A 44 24.04 11.85 14.06
C LEU A 44 22.55 12.00 13.70
N LEU A 45 21.65 11.35 14.46
CA LEU A 45 20.21 11.52 14.32
C LEU A 45 19.76 12.98 14.53
N LYS A 46 20.48 13.80 15.31
CA LYS A 46 20.16 15.23 15.52
C LYS A 46 20.40 16.08 14.26
N SER A 47 21.19 15.60 13.32
CA SER A 47 21.38 16.23 12.01
C SER A 47 20.22 15.99 11.05
N VAL A 48 19.28 15.09 11.38
CA VAL A 48 18.11 14.82 10.54
C VAL A 48 17.11 15.97 10.63
N LYS A 49 16.91 16.68 9.51
CA LYS A 49 15.98 17.83 9.41
C LYS A 49 14.71 17.51 8.63
N ALA A 50 14.78 16.52 7.75
CA ALA A 50 13.68 16.21 6.85
C ALA A 50 13.38 14.71 6.81
N MET A 51 12.09 14.37 6.70
CA MET A 51 11.64 13.00 6.40
C MET A 51 10.63 12.99 5.25
N SER A 52 10.79 12.04 4.34
CA SER A 52 9.84 11.72 3.27
C SER A 52 9.55 10.23 3.32
N THR A 53 8.31 9.82 3.56
CA THR A 53 8.01 8.41 3.83
C THR A 53 6.81 7.91 3.04
N VAL A 54 6.74 6.60 2.86
CA VAL A 54 5.75 5.93 2.01
C VAL A 54 5.33 4.60 2.65
N SER A 55 4.04 4.29 2.66
CA SER A 55 3.48 3.00 3.09
C SER A 55 4.07 2.51 4.42
N GLY A 56 4.66 1.31 4.46
CA GLY A 56 5.38 0.77 5.62
C GLY A 56 6.34 1.76 6.31
N GLY A 57 7.13 2.52 5.53
CA GLY A 57 8.01 3.56 6.05
C GLY A 57 7.28 4.71 6.76
N THR A 58 5.99 4.93 6.46
CA THR A 58 5.15 5.93 7.14
C THR A 58 4.79 5.52 8.56
N LEU A 59 4.68 4.21 8.87
CA LEU A 59 4.45 3.76 10.25
C LEU A 59 5.58 4.24 11.16
N LEU A 60 6.84 3.97 10.77
CA LEU A 60 7.98 4.50 11.53
C LEU A 60 8.04 6.02 11.46
N GLY A 61 7.88 6.61 10.26
CA GLY A 61 8.00 8.04 10.06
C GLY A 61 7.08 8.87 10.94
N VAL A 62 5.80 8.50 11.02
CA VAL A 62 4.81 9.19 11.86
C VAL A 62 5.11 8.96 13.33
N GLY A 63 5.41 7.71 13.74
CA GLY A 63 5.74 7.40 15.13
C GLY A 63 6.96 8.16 15.64
N LEU A 64 8.04 8.18 14.85
CA LEU A 64 9.28 8.89 15.17
C LEU A 64 9.06 10.40 15.17
N ALA A 65 8.41 10.95 14.14
CA ALA A 65 8.14 12.38 14.06
C ALA A 65 7.31 12.86 15.26
N LYS A 66 6.28 12.10 15.65
CA LYS A 66 5.44 12.39 16.83
C LYS A 66 6.26 12.33 18.12
N ALA A 67 7.04 11.27 18.30
CA ALA A 67 7.87 11.12 19.49
C ALA A 67 8.85 12.29 19.66
N MET A 68 9.46 12.74 18.56
CA MET A 68 10.40 13.87 18.53
C MET A 68 9.80 15.23 18.95
N GLN A 69 8.47 15.35 19.06
CA GLN A 69 7.80 16.57 19.53
C GLN A 69 7.74 16.66 21.07
N LYS A 70 8.00 15.56 21.78
CA LYS A 70 8.03 15.58 23.25
C LYS A 70 9.25 16.37 23.75
N ASP A 71 9.08 17.08 24.86
CA ASP A 71 10.18 17.82 25.49
C ASP A 71 11.24 16.86 26.03
N ASP A 72 10.80 15.81 26.71
CA ASP A 72 11.57 14.70 27.26
C ASP A 72 11.90 13.59 26.25
N TYR A 73 11.89 13.90 24.95
CA TYR A 73 12.17 12.90 23.92
C TYR A 73 13.55 12.26 24.11
N ASP A 74 13.53 10.95 24.30
CA ASP A 74 14.69 10.05 24.30
C ASP A 74 14.48 8.94 23.26
N PHE A 75 15.49 8.74 22.40
CA PHE A 75 15.40 7.77 21.30
C PHE A 75 15.28 6.34 21.82
N LYS A 76 16.00 5.97 22.89
CA LYS A 76 15.96 4.61 23.44
C LYS A 76 14.57 4.26 23.99
N THR A 77 13.94 5.21 24.68
CA THR A 77 12.57 5.10 25.17
C THR A 77 11.58 4.94 24.02
N PHE A 78 11.72 5.74 22.96
CA PHE A 78 10.94 5.57 21.72
C PHE A 78 11.17 4.19 21.09
N PHE A 79 12.42 3.77 20.91
CA PHE A 79 12.78 2.49 20.32
C PHE A 79 12.12 1.34 21.08
N LYS A 80 12.23 1.30 22.41
CA LYS A 80 11.61 0.26 23.25
C LYS A 80 10.09 0.26 23.13
N SER A 81 9.46 1.43 23.16
CA SER A 81 8.01 1.55 23.02
C SER A 81 7.54 1.05 21.64
N PHE A 82 8.21 1.50 20.57
CA PHE A 82 7.89 1.11 19.20
C PHE A 82 8.15 -0.38 18.96
N TYR A 83 9.31 -0.88 19.37
CA TYR A 83 9.67 -2.30 19.31
C TYR A 83 8.62 -3.15 20.03
N ASN A 84 8.34 -2.86 21.30
CA ASN A 84 7.39 -3.62 22.11
C ASN A 84 5.99 -3.63 21.52
N THR A 85 5.54 -2.52 20.92
CA THR A 85 4.21 -2.42 20.29
C THR A 85 4.04 -3.45 19.16
N PHE A 86 5.11 -3.72 18.41
CA PHE A 86 5.07 -4.59 17.24
C PHE A 86 5.77 -5.93 17.42
N THR A 87 6.20 -6.28 18.63
CA THR A 87 6.63 -7.65 18.92
C THR A 87 5.50 -8.62 18.55
N PRO A 88 5.80 -9.83 18.04
CA PRO A 88 4.76 -10.77 17.60
C PRO A 88 3.68 -11.09 18.65
N LYS A 89 4.03 -11.01 19.93
CA LYS A 89 3.08 -11.21 21.05
C LYS A 89 2.10 -10.05 21.20
N ASN A 90 2.55 -8.82 20.96
CA ASN A 90 1.79 -7.60 21.23
C ASN A 90 1.15 -7.00 19.97
N ASP A 91 1.61 -7.39 18.77
CA ASP A 91 1.05 -6.90 17.54
C ASP A 91 -0.37 -7.41 17.33
N LYS A 92 -1.33 -6.51 17.54
CA LYS A 92 -2.77 -6.74 17.39
C LYS A 92 -3.38 -5.89 16.27
N LEU A 93 -2.56 -5.32 15.39
CA LEU A 93 -3.01 -4.37 14.38
C LEU A 93 -4.07 -4.97 13.45
N LEU A 94 -3.77 -6.09 12.79
CA LEU A 94 -4.68 -6.75 11.86
C LEU A 94 -5.93 -7.28 12.59
N GLU A 95 -5.74 -7.95 13.73
CA GLU A 95 -6.83 -8.50 14.55
C GLU A 95 -7.83 -7.41 14.96
N THR A 96 -7.31 -6.27 15.45
CA THR A 96 -8.12 -5.13 15.89
C THR A 96 -8.84 -4.47 14.70
N ALA A 97 -8.17 -4.31 13.56
CA ALA A 97 -8.80 -3.76 12.37
C ALA A 97 -9.94 -4.66 11.85
N ILE A 98 -9.76 -5.98 11.82
CA ILE A 98 -10.83 -6.92 11.45
C ILE A 98 -11.99 -6.85 12.45
N ALA A 99 -11.71 -6.86 13.75
CA ALA A 99 -12.74 -6.74 14.78
C ALA A 99 -13.56 -5.44 14.66
N LYS A 100 -12.91 -4.32 14.33
CA LYS A 100 -13.60 -3.05 14.03
C LYS A 100 -14.43 -3.12 12.75
N LEU A 101 -13.92 -3.78 11.70
CA LEU A 101 -14.65 -3.97 10.46
C LEU A 101 -15.97 -4.72 10.69
N GLU A 102 -15.98 -5.71 11.57
CA GLU A 102 -17.16 -6.54 11.89
C GLU A 102 -18.17 -5.88 12.86
N ASN A 103 -17.73 -4.90 13.66
CA ASN A 103 -18.55 -4.32 14.72
C ASN A 103 -19.40 -3.11 14.28
N ASP A 104 -20.72 -3.30 14.18
CA ASP A 104 -21.69 -2.26 13.80
C ASP A 104 -21.70 -1.03 14.72
N ALA A 105 -21.43 -1.18 16.01
CA ALA A 105 -21.43 -0.06 16.95
C ALA A 105 -20.28 0.93 16.65
N ILE A 106 -19.13 0.43 16.19
CA ILE A 106 -17.99 1.27 15.80
C ILE A 106 -18.35 2.14 14.59
N TRP A 107 -19.03 1.58 13.60
CA TRP A 107 -19.46 2.33 12.40
C TRP A 107 -20.57 3.33 12.71
N LYS A 108 -21.51 2.98 13.59
CA LYS A 108 -22.52 3.92 14.10
C LYS A 108 -21.90 5.09 14.87
N ALA A 109 -20.82 4.85 15.62
CA ALA A 109 -20.08 5.88 16.35
C ALA A 109 -19.21 6.77 15.44
N ASN A 110 -18.89 6.31 14.23
CA ASN A 110 -18.03 6.99 13.26
C ASN A 110 -18.74 7.16 11.89
N PRO A 111 -19.89 7.84 11.82
CA PRO A 111 -20.71 7.89 10.61
C PRO A 111 -20.06 8.60 9.41
N HIS A 112 -18.99 9.37 9.65
CA HIS A 112 -18.19 10.03 8.62
C HIS A 112 -17.29 9.04 7.85
N LYS A 113 -16.89 7.91 8.46
CA LYS A 113 -16.07 6.89 7.81
C LYS A 113 -16.94 5.84 7.14
N LYS A 114 -16.71 5.59 5.85
CA LYS A 114 -17.37 4.48 5.15
C LYS A 114 -16.85 3.15 5.68
N ARG A 115 -17.75 2.18 5.90
CA ARG A 115 -17.38 0.81 6.31
C ARG A 115 -16.52 0.16 5.22
N SER A 116 -15.23 0.05 5.50
CA SER A 116 -14.21 -0.52 4.63
C SER A 116 -13.04 -1.04 5.47
N LEU A 117 -12.25 -1.95 4.91
CA LEU A 117 -11.11 -2.49 5.65
C LEU A 117 -10.11 -1.38 5.99
N ILE A 118 -9.86 -0.46 5.06
CA ILE A 118 -8.89 0.60 5.31
C ILE A 118 -9.33 1.59 6.38
N ASN A 119 -10.62 1.95 6.44
CA ASN A 119 -11.11 2.83 7.49
C ASN A 119 -11.07 2.14 8.85
N ALA A 120 -11.20 0.80 8.89
CA ALA A 120 -10.98 0.04 10.11
C ALA A 120 -9.50 0.12 10.58
N PHE A 121 -8.54 0.03 9.65
CA PHE A 121 -7.12 0.29 9.94
C PHE A 121 -6.89 1.72 10.42
N ALA A 122 -7.48 2.72 9.76
CA ALA A 122 -7.36 4.13 10.16
C ALA A 122 -7.83 4.37 11.60
N LEU A 123 -8.98 3.78 11.98
CA LEU A 123 -9.49 3.81 13.35
C LEU A 123 -8.55 3.09 14.33
N THR A 124 -8.01 1.93 13.96
CA THR A 124 -7.03 1.22 14.79
C THR A 124 -5.78 2.06 15.00
N TYR A 125 -5.21 2.65 13.95
CA TYR A 125 -4.03 3.52 14.07
C TYR A 125 -4.31 4.74 14.95
N ALA A 126 -5.49 5.37 14.81
CA ALA A 126 -5.85 6.53 15.62
C ALA A 126 -5.89 6.24 17.14
N GLU A 127 -6.17 5.00 17.52
CA GLU A 127 -6.21 4.54 18.93
C GLU A 127 -4.84 4.10 19.47
N MET A 128 -3.88 3.79 18.60
CA MET A 128 -2.54 3.37 19.04
C MET A 128 -1.78 4.56 19.66
N PRO A 129 -1.26 4.45 20.91
CA PRO A 129 -0.55 5.57 21.55
C PRO A 129 0.64 6.12 20.77
N ILE A 130 1.32 5.28 19.99
CA ILE A 130 2.43 5.70 19.13
C ILE A 130 2.00 6.52 17.91
N PHE A 131 0.72 6.46 17.52
CA PHE A 131 0.18 7.10 16.31
C PHE A 131 -0.98 8.06 16.59
N SER A 132 -1.54 8.09 17.80
CA SER A 132 -2.71 8.91 18.13
C SER A 132 -2.47 10.41 17.95
N GLY A 133 -3.56 11.16 17.77
CA GLY A 133 -3.55 12.61 17.56
C GLY A 133 -3.58 13.00 16.08
N ASP A 134 -3.21 14.24 15.79
CA ASP A 134 -3.41 14.87 14.49
C ASP A 134 -2.15 15.59 13.99
N PHE A 135 -2.27 16.18 12.82
CA PHE A 135 -1.17 16.81 12.12
C PHE A 135 -0.69 18.12 12.79
N GLU A 136 -1.40 18.64 13.80
CA GLU A 136 -0.99 19.81 14.59
C GLU A 136 0.37 19.59 15.28
N TYR A 137 0.71 18.35 15.64
CA TYR A 137 2.04 18.00 16.15
C TYR A 137 3.19 18.45 15.24
N PHE A 138 2.93 18.57 13.94
CA PHE A 138 3.93 18.94 12.94
C PHE A 138 3.79 20.37 12.45
N HIS A 139 2.91 21.17 13.05
CA HIS A 139 2.70 22.53 12.61
C HIS A 139 4.02 23.32 12.58
N LYS A 140 4.21 24.12 11.53
CA LYS A 140 5.51 24.75 11.20
C LYS A 140 6.11 25.61 12.32
N ASN A 141 5.27 26.12 13.23
CA ASN A 141 5.70 26.99 14.33
C ASN A 141 5.96 26.22 15.64
N SER A 142 5.51 24.96 15.74
CA SER A 142 5.60 24.13 16.95
C SER A 142 6.51 22.92 16.78
N ILE A 143 6.82 22.53 15.53
CA ILE A 143 7.70 21.39 15.24
C ILE A 143 9.11 21.65 15.81
N LYS A 144 9.62 20.68 16.58
CA LYS A 144 10.87 20.87 17.35
C LYS A 144 12.12 20.42 16.60
N ARG A 145 12.33 19.09 16.53
CA ARG A 145 13.61 18.51 16.08
C ARG A 145 13.70 18.33 14.57
N LEU A 146 12.56 18.16 13.92
CA LEU A 146 12.43 18.07 12.46
C LEU A 146 11.94 19.42 11.92
N GLU A 147 12.38 19.80 10.74
CA GLU A 147 11.88 21.01 10.06
C GLU A 147 10.79 20.66 9.04
N GLN A 148 10.95 19.53 8.35
CA GLN A 148 10.10 19.11 7.24
C GLN A 148 9.69 17.64 7.41
N VAL A 149 8.39 17.38 7.40
CA VAL A 149 7.85 16.03 7.32
C VAL A 149 6.92 15.94 6.12
N CYS A 150 7.02 14.84 5.38
CA CYS A 150 6.16 14.54 4.25
C CYS A 150 5.82 13.05 4.24
N PHE A 151 4.55 12.74 4.49
CA PHE A 151 4.02 11.38 4.36
C PHE A 151 3.29 11.30 3.03
N ASN A 152 3.75 10.42 2.15
CA ASN A 152 3.30 10.38 0.75
C ASN A 152 2.16 9.39 0.56
N ALA A 153 1.16 9.82 -0.18
CA ALA A 153 0.08 9.01 -0.72
C ALA A 153 -0.07 9.32 -2.22
N THR A 154 -1.08 8.74 -2.86
CA THR A 154 -1.40 8.93 -4.27
C THR A 154 -2.83 9.42 -4.41
N ASP A 155 -3.03 10.52 -5.12
CA ASP A 155 -4.35 11.02 -5.47
C ASP A 155 -4.84 10.37 -6.77
N PHE A 156 -6.04 9.82 -6.75
CA PHE A 156 -6.66 9.14 -7.90
C PHE A 156 -7.46 10.08 -8.82
N SER A 157 -7.58 11.35 -8.47
CA SER A 157 -8.22 12.36 -9.34
C SER A 157 -7.29 12.78 -10.46
N PHE A 158 -6.00 12.98 -10.14
CA PHE A 158 -4.98 13.44 -11.10
C PHE A 158 -3.83 12.45 -11.30
N GLY A 159 -3.78 11.33 -10.55
CA GLY A 159 -2.69 10.36 -10.64
C GLY A 159 -1.35 10.92 -10.12
N LEU A 160 -1.40 11.87 -9.17
CA LEU A 160 -0.22 12.56 -8.65
C LEU A 160 0.05 12.20 -7.19
N THR A 161 1.30 12.32 -6.75
CA THR A 161 1.65 12.18 -5.33
C THR A 161 0.88 13.20 -4.48
N TYR A 162 0.07 12.71 -3.56
CA TYR A 162 -0.58 13.49 -2.51
C TYR A 162 0.35 13.57 -1.30
N ARG A 163 0.64 14.77 -0.79
CA ARG A 163 1.61 14.97 0.29
C ARG A 163 0.93 15.46 1.54
N PHE A 164 0.91 14.65 2.59
CA PHE A 164 0.65 15.12 3.94
C PHE A 164 1.95 15.72 4.46
N GLN A 165 2.13 17.04 4.31
CA GLN A 165 3.37 17.72 4.69
C GLN A 165 3.13 19.00 5.48
N ASN A 166 4.00 19.27 6.45
CA ASN A 166 3.86 20.43 7.33
C ASN A 166 4.15 21.76 6.61
N GLN A 167 5.01 21.75 5.61
CA GLN A 167 5.33 22.90 4.78
C GLN A 167 5.27 22.54 3.29
N GLY A 168 4.85 23.51 2.47
CA GLY A 168 4.53 23.27 1.06
C GLY A 168 3.06 22.89 0.86
N PHE A 169 2.79 22.26 -0.28
CA PHE A 169 1.43 21.92 -0.72
C PHE A 169 0.90 20.71 0.06
N PHE A 170 -0.15 20.89 0.85
CA PHE A 170 -0.84 19.77 1.48
C PHE A 170 -1.76 19.13 0.43
N GLY A 171 -1.36 17.97 -0.09
CA GLY A 171 -1.92 17.37 -1.30
C GLY A 171 -0.99 17.49 -2.52
N ASN A 172 -1.52 17.89 -3.66
CA ASN A 172 -0.78 18.07 -4.92
C ASN A 172 -1.10 19.42 -5.56
N SER A 173 -0.45 19.74 -6.70
CA SER A 173 -0.60 21.07 -7.31
C SER A 173 -2.05 21.41 -7.71
N PRO A 174 -2.78 20.56 -8.46
CA PRO A 174 -4.19 20.81 -8.78
C PRO A 174 -5.11 20.95 -7.57
N LEU A 175 -4.89 20.12 -6.54
CA LEU A 175 -5.75 20.14 -5.34
C LEU A 175 -5.46 21.34 -4.43
N TYR A 176 -4.21 21.80 -4.37
CA TYR A 176 -3.78 22.79 -3.37
C TYR A 176 -3.76 24.24 -3.86
N LYS A 177 -3.25 24.53 -5.06
CA LYS A 177 -2.86 25.91 -5.45
C LYS A 177 -4.02 26.91 -5.35
N ASP A 178 -5.15 26.57 -5.95
CA ASP A 178 -6.33 27.45 -6.00
C ASP A 178 -7.24 27.30 -4.78
N ASN A 179 -7.01 26.27 -3.96
CA ASN A 179 -7.84 25.92 -2.79
C ASN A 179 -7.07 26.06 -1.47
N ARG A 180 -5.95 26.79 -1.50
CA ARG A 180 -4.96 26.86 -0.40
C ARG A 180 -5.60 27.19 0.94
N LYS A 181 -6.46 28.22 0.96
CA LYS A 181 -7.10 28.70 2.20
C LYS A 181 -7.95 27.60 2.85
N GLN A 182 -8.76 26.89 2.06
CA GLN A 182 -9.67 25.85 2.52
C GLN A 182 -8.90 24.60 2.96
N VAL A 183 -7.87 24.21 2.22
CA VAL A 183 -7.02 23.07 2.58
C VAL A 183 -6.20 23.37 3.84
N ASP A 184 -5.60 24.56 3.95
CA ASP A 184 -4.80 24.96 5.11
C ASP A 184 -5.63 25.04 6.40
N ALA A 185 -6.92 25.41 6.32
CA ALA A 185 -7.84 25.44 7.47
C ALA A 185 -8.12 24.05 8.09
N LEU A 186 -7.90 22.98 7.32
CA LEU A 186 -8.14 21.59 7.73
C LEU A 186 -6.86 20.79 7.92
N ARG A 187 -5.73 21.24 7.36
CA ARG A 187 -4.41 20.59 7.40
C ARG A 187 -4.08 19.97 8.75
N ASN A 188 -4.12 20.79 9.80
CA ASN A 188 -3.66 20.37 11.13
C ASN A 188 -4.66 19.46 11.85
N LYS A 189 -5.91 19.43 11.41
CA LYS A 189 -6.99 18.60 11.99
C LYS A 189 -7.00 17.16 11.44
N VAL A 190 -6.16 16.87 10.45
CA VAL A 190 -6.06 15.52 9.86
C VAL A 190 -5.44 14.57 10.88
N GLN A 191 -6.16 13.50 11.22
CA GLN A 191 -5.66 12.49 12.15
C GLN A 191 -4.48 11.73 11.57
N LEU A 192 -3.48 11.48 12.41
CA LEU A 192 -2.28 10.72 12.02
C LEU A 192 -2.63 9.28 11.60
N GLY A 193 -3.68 8.69 12.18
CA GLY A 193 -4.20 7.39 11.76
C GLY A 193 -4.66 7.36 10.30
N ASP A 194 -5.32 8.44 9.85
CA ASP A 194 -5.75 8.58 8.45
C ASP A 194 -4.57 8.80 7.51
N VAL A 195 -3.54 9.53 7.94
CA VAL A 195 -2.28 9.71 7.18
C VAL A 195 -1.59 8.36 6.95
N ILE A 196 -1.45 7.56 8.01
CA ILE A 196 -0.83 6.23 7.93
C ILE A 196 -1.65 5.33 7.00
N ALA A 197 -2.96 5.24 7.20
CA ALA A 197 -3.83 4.40 6.38
C ALA A 197 -3.82 4.82 4.90
N SER A 198 -3.87 6.12 4.62
CA SER A 198 -3.77 6.66 3.25
C SER A 198 -2.44 6.31 2.59
N SER A 199 -1.35 6.34 3.36
CA SER A 199 -0.03 6.01 2.84
C SER A 199 0.16 4.51 2.60
N SER A 200 -0.58 3.64 3.31
CA SER A 200 -0.43 2.17 3.30
C SER A 200 -1.57 1.38 2.62
N CYS A 201 -2.56 2.04 2.03
CA CYS A 201 -3.71 1.39 1.39
C CYS A 201 -3.42 0.91 -0.04
N PHE A 202 -2.74 -0.23 -0.15
CA PHE A 202 -2.37 -0.81 -1.43
C PHE A 202 -3.62 -1.26 -2.25
N PRO A 203 -3.77 -0.85 -3.54
CA PRO A 203 -5.02 -0.96 -4.32
C PRO A 203 -5.64 -2.36 -4.48
N LEU A 204 -4.86 -3.44 -4.36
CA LEU A 204 -5.39 -4.81 -4.45
C LEU A 204 -5.95 -5.35 -3.13
N GLY A 205 -5.54 -4.76 -2.00
CA GLY A 205 -5.95 -5.21 -0.67
C GLY A 205 -6.91 -4.25 0.04
N PHE A 206 -6.98 -3.00 -0.40
CA PHE A 206 -7.67 -1.92 0.31
C PHE A 206 -8.43 -1.00 -0.63
N GLU A 207 -9.52 -0.43 -0.13
CA GLU A 207 -10.23 0.69 -0.75
C GLU A 207 -9.46 2.00 -0.55
N PRO A 208 -9.66 3.03 -1.40
CA PRO A 208 -9.14 4.38 -1.13
C PRO A 208 -9.84 5.03 0.07
N LEU A 209 -9.11 5.84 0.85
CA LEU A 209 -9.74 6.83 1.75
C LEU A 209 -10.24 8.02 0.93
N VAL A 210 -11.38 8.59 1.31
CA VAL A 210 -11.99 9.71 0.60
C VAL A 210 -11.77 11.01 1.37
N PHE A 211 -10.89 11.89 0.88
CA PHE A 211 -10.66 13.21 1.46
C PHE A 211 -11.66 14.24 0.89
N PRO A 212 -12.30 15.11 1.69
CA PRO A 212 -12.19 15.24 3.15
C PRO A 212 -13.14 14.34 3.95
N ASP A 213 -14.04 13.60 3.29
CA ASP A 213 -15.21 12.95 3.90
C ASP A 213 -14.88 11.95 5.02
N ASP A 214 -13.92 11.04 4.79
CA ASP A 214 -13.49 10.04 5.77
C ASP A 214 -12.59 10.64 6.86
N TYR A 215 -12.11 11.88 6.72
CA TYR A 215 -11.05 12.46 7.57
C TYR A 215 -11.58 13.34 8.70
N PHE A 216 -12.78 13.92 8.52
CA PHE A 216 -13.33 14.88 9.48
C PHE A 216 -14.67 14.41 10.03
N LYS A 217 -14.71 14.23 11.35
CA LYS A 217 -15.92 13.83 12.08
C LYS A 217 -17.02 14.89 12.04
N ASP A 218 -16.64 16.16 12.22
CA ASP A 218 -17.58 17.28 12.16
C ASP A 218 -17.72 17.81 10.73
N GLN A 219 -18.60 17.17 9.95
CA GLN A 219 -18.95 17.61 8.60
C GLN A 219 -19.89 18.85 8.60
N ASN A 220 -20.30 19.33 9.76
CA ASN A 220 -21.07 20.57 9.88
C ASN A 220 -20.18 21.80 10.04
N ALA A 221 -18.92 21.61 10.44
CA ALA A 221 -17.91 22.67 10.57
C ALA A 221 -17.79 23.49 9.29
N GLN A 222 -17.64 24.81 9.45
CA GLN A 222 -17.57 25.75 8.33
C GLN A 222 -16.36 25.45 7.42
N ASP A 223 -15.21 25.12 7.99
CA ASP A 223 -14.01 24.78 7.21
C ASP A 223 -14.22 23.54 6.32
N TYR A 224 -14.89 22.52 6.84
CA TYR A 224 -15.26 21.33 6.07
C TYR A 224 -16.19 21.70 4.92
N LYS A 225 -17.28 22.43 5.19
CA LYS A 225 -18.25 22.86 4.17
C LYS A 225 -17.60 23.72 3.09
N ASN A 226 -16.70 24.62 3.49
CA ASN A 226 -15.94 25.49 2.57
C ASN A 226 -15.08 24.67 1.60
N LEU A 227 -14.38 23.64 2.10
CA LEU A 227 -13.60 22.75 1.23
C LEU A 227 -14.53 21.88 0.36
N LYS A 228 -15.55 21.27 0.98
CA LYS A 228 -16.46 20.33 0.32
C LYS A 228 -17.28 20.97 -0.80
N GLY A 229 -17.57 22.27 -0.70
CA GLY A 229 -18.30 23.04 -1.71
C GLY A 229 -17.51 23.34 -2.99
N LEU A 230 -16.22 23.01 -3.05
CA LEU A 230 -15.39 23.21 -4.25
C LEU A 230 -15.58 22.05 -5.23
N ASP A 231 -15.57 22.34 -6.53
CA ASP A 231 -15.80 21.35 -7.60
C ASP A 231 -14.88 20.12 -7.51
N LEU A 232 -13.62 20.33 -7.12
CA LEU A 232 -12.64 19.26 -6.97
C LEU A 232 -12.89 18.34 -5.77
N TYR A 233 -13.66 18.79 -4.78
CA TYR A 233 -13.87 18.08 -3.51
C TYR A 233 -15.32 17.65 -3.29
N ILE A 234 -16.27 18.12 -4.10
CA ILE A 234 -17.70 17.83 -3.96
C ILE A 234 -18.02 16.33 -4.01
N LYS A 235 -17.27 15.56 -4.82
CA LYS A 235 -17.37 14.09 -4.88
C LYS A 235 -16.38 13.36 -3.96
N GLY A 236 -15.53 14.11 -3.28
CA GLY A 236 -14.39 13.60 -2.53
C GLY A 236 -13.23 13.19 -3.45
N VAL A 237 -12.03 13.13 -2.85
CA VAL A 237 -10.77 12.81 -3.50
C VAL A 237 -10.31 11.45 -2.98
N GLY A 238 -10.20 10.46 -3.86
CA GLY A 238 -9.69 9.14 -3.50
C GLY A 238 -8.17 9.19 -3.27
N ILE A 239 -7.73 8.80 -2.08
CA ILE A 239 -6.32 8.75 -1.68
C ILE A 239 -5.91 7.29 -1.47
N MET A 240 -4.82 6.89 -2.12
CA MET A 240 -4.26 5.52 -2.09
C MET A 240 -2.78 5.49 -1.68
N ASP A 241 -2.23 4.29 -1.49
CA ASP A 241 -0.83 4.08 -1.10
C ASP A 241 0.16 4.92 -1.95
N GLY A 242 1.13 5.56 -1.28
CA GLY A 242 2.10 6.44 -1.94
C GLY A 242 3.07 5.72 -2.87
N GLY A 243 3.20 4.41 -2.71
CA GLY A 243 4.06 3.52 -3.50
C GLY A 243 3.68 3.44 -4.97
N ILE A 244 2.46 3.83 -5.31
CA ILE A 244 1.98 3.90 -6.71
C ILE A 244 2.72 5.02 -7.47
N ALA A 245 2.82 6.20 -6.86
CA ALA A 245 3.43 7.37 -7.50
C ALA A 245 4.94 7.48 -7.23
N ASP A 246 5.38 7.25 -5.99
CA ASP A 246 6.79 7.35 -5.58
C ASP A 246 7.05 6.46 -4.37
N ASN A 247 7.43 5.20 -4.60
CA ASN A 247 7.69 4.25 -3.52
C ASN A 247 8.92 4.59 -2.66
N GLN A 248 9.87 5.38 -3.15
CA GLN A 248 11.05 5.73 -2.38
C GLN A 248 10.86 7.05 -1.60
N GLY A 249 9.86 7.86 -1.93
CA GLY A 249 9.67 9.20 -1.37
C GLY A 249 10.73 10.21 -1.85
N ILE A 250 11.49 9.88 -2.90
CA ILE A 250 12.59 10.69 -3.42
C ILE A 250 12.07 12.02 -3.98
N GLY A 251 11.02 11.98 -4.80
CA GLY A 251 10.51 13.18 -5.48
C GLY A 251 10.02 14.23 -4.48
N SER A 252 9.42 13.78 -3.38
CA SER A 252 9.02 14.68 -2.28
C SER A 252 10.21 15.20 -1.49
N MET A 253 11.24 14.38 -1.24
CA MET A 253 12.47 14.84 -0.58
C MET A 253 13.23 15.86 -1.42
N MET A 254 13.33 15.66 -2.73
CA MET A 254 13.94 16.64 -3.64
C MET A 254 13.20 17.98 -3.60
N LYS A 255 11.87 17.95 -3.53
CA LYS A 255 11.07 19.18 -3.33
C LYS A 255 11.29 19.81 -1.96
N ILE A 256 11.52 19.02 -0.92
CA ILE A 256 11.89 19.54 0.41
C ILE A 256 13.26 20.24 0.33
N ASN A 257 14.26 19.55 -0.22
CA ASN A 257 15.59 20.10 -0.43
C ASN A 257 15.55 21.42 -1.23
N ASP A 258 14.74 21.46 -2.29
CA ASP A 258 14.63 22.67 -3.11
C ASP A 258 14.02 23.85 -2.34
N ARG A 259 13.12 23.61 -1.38
CA ARG A 259 12.50 24.63 -0.52
C ARG A 259 13.35 25.07 0.66
N MET A 260 14.15 24.17 1.24
CA MET A 260 14.94 24.47 2.44
C MET A 260 16.04 25.49 2.13
N LYS A 261 16.16 26.54 2.96
CA LYS A 261 17.17 27.58 2.79
C LYS A 261 18.60 27.03 2.95
N GLY A 262 18.82 26.20 3.98
CA GLY A 262 20.10 25.52 4.22
C GLY A 262 20.32 24.28 3.34
N LYS A 263 19.40 23.96 2.41
CA LYS A 263 19.41 22.71 1.63
C LYS A 263 19.60 21.48 2.54
N LEU A 264 19.80 20.32 1.93
CA LEU A 264 20.25 19.11 2.60
C LEU A 264 21.68 18.84 2.15
N ASP A 265 22.53 18.47 3.09
CA ASP A 265 23.90 18.03 2.84
C ASP A 265 23.96 16.53 2.55
N LEU A 266 22.97 15.77 3.04
CA LEU A 266 22.83 14.37 2.69
C LEU A 266 21.36 13.99 2.55
N ILE A 267 21.03 13.31 1.45
CA ILE A 267 19.77 12.60 1.29
C ILE A 267 20.05 11.10 1.36
N MET A 268 19.51 10.45 2.39
CA MET A 268 19.60 9.01 2.59
C MET A 268 18.32 8.33 2.12
N VAL A 269 18.41 7.50 1.07
CA VAL A 269 17.30 6.70 0.59
C VAL A 269 17.36 5.30 1.19
N ASN A 270 16.37 4.95 2.01
CA ASN A 270 16.29 3.65 2.66
C ASN A 270 15.21 2.82 1.96
N ASP A 271 15.65 1.91 1.10
CA ASP A 271 14.79 1.19 0.16
C ASP A 271 14.77 -0.33 0.43
N VAL A 272 13.57 -0.85 0.68
CA VAL A 272 13.34 -2.28 0.88
C VAL A 272 12.69 -2.94 -0.33
N GLY A 273 12.60 -2.22 -1.45
CA GLY A 273 11.99 -2.69 -2.67
C GLY A 273 12.83 -3.72 -3.42
N SER A 274 12.22 -4.86 -3.78
CA SER A 274 12.89 -5.86 -4.62
C SER A 274 13.03 -5.38 -6.06
N TYR A 275 14.22 -5.57 -6.63
CA TYR A 275 14.48 -5.46 -8.07
C TYR A 275 14.12 -6.75 -8.84
N LYS A 276 13.89 -7.86 -8.13
CA LYS A 276 13.56 -9.15 -8.74
C LYS A 276 12.09 -9.20 -9.12
N MET A 277 11.82 -9.67 -10.32
CA MET A 277 10.49 -10.05 -10.77
C MET A 277 10.55 -11.54 -11.09
N GLU A 278 9.72 -12.33 -10.41
CA GLU A 278 9.52 -13.72 -10.81
C GLU A 278 8.96 -13.74 -12.24
N PRO A 279 9.47 -14.56 -13.17
CA PRO A 279 8.91 -14.66 -14.50
C PRO A 279 7.41 -14.99 -14.47
N TRP A 280 6.61 -14.34 -15.33
CA TRP A 280 5.24 -14.78 -15.53
C TRP A 280 5.25 -16.17 -16.17
N GLN A 281 4.42 -17.07 -15.65
CA GLN A 281 4.29 -18.42 -16.16
C GLN A 281 2.96 -18.56 -16.88
N GLN A 282 3.02 -19.11 -18.10
CA GLN A 282 1.83 -19.46 -18.86
C GLN A 282 1.09 -20.60 -18.17
N ASP A 283 -0.24 -20.60 -18.30
CA ASP A 283 -1.05 -21.71 -17.82
C ASP A 283 -0.84 -22.91 -18.77
N THR A 284 -0.29 -24.00 -18.26
CA THR A 284 -0.02 -25.21 -19.05
C THR A 284 -1.15 -26.23 -18.97
N SER A 285 -2.30 -25.86 -18.39
CA SER A 285 -3.46 -26.76 -18.30
C SER A 285 -3.89 -27.25 -19.68
N GLU A 286 -4.16 -28.56 -19.77
CA GLU A 286 -4.67 -29.17 -21.00
C GLU A 286 -6.02 -28.56 -21.37
N ILE A 287 -6.17 -28.16 -22.63
CA ILE A 287 -7.45 -27.67 -23.16
C ILE A 287 -8.35 -28.90 -23.31
N GLY A 288 -9.37 -29.00 -22.48
CA GLY A 288 -10.30 -30.13 -22.45
C GLY A 288 -11.17 -30.21 -23.70
N LYS A 289 -11.73 -31.41 -23.95
CA LYS A 289 -12.83 -31.66 -24.92
C LYS A 289 -14.20 -31.37 -24.28
N THR A 290 -14.31 -30.33 -23.46
CA THR A 290 -15.42 -30.12 -22.53
C THR A 290 -16.24 -28.91 -22.92
N SER A 291 -17.32 -29.16 -23.64
CA SER A 291 -18.44 -28.24 -23.94
C SER A 291 -18.06 -26.81 -24.33
N THR A 292 -18.36 -26.42 -25.56
CA THR A 292 -18.22 -25.02 -25.99
C THR A 292 -19.01 -24.06 -25.08
N VAL A 293 -18.58 -22.80 -25.00
CA VAL A 293 -19.27 -21.75 -24.21
C VAL A 293 -20.77 -21.72 -24.54
N GLN A 294 -21.11 -21.89 -25.82
CA GLN A 294 -22.48 -22.04 -26.29
C GLN A 294 -23.24 -23.21 -25.65
N LYS A 295 -22.61 -24.40 -25.51
CA LYS A 295 -23.23 -25.59 -24.91
C LYS A 295 -23.45 -25.44 -23.40
N ALA A 296 -22.52 -24.86 -22.64
CA ALA A 296 -22.74 -24.68 -21.19
C ALA A 296 -23.77 -23.60 -20.88
N VAL A 297 -23.72 -22.46 -21.60
CA VAL A 297 -24.74 -21.42 -21.51
C VAL A 297 -26.10 -21.98 -21.90
N ASN A 298 -26.20 -22.77 -22.97
CA ASN A 298 -27.45 -23.44 -23.35
C ASN A 298 -27.91 -24.49 -22.33
N LYS A 299 -27.00 -25.22 -21.65
CA LYS A 299 -27.35 -26.23 -20.64
C LYS A 299 -27.90 -25.60 -19.36
N VAL A 300 -27.28 -24.52 -18.88
CA VAL A 300 -27.78 -23.71 -17.76
C VAL A 300 -29.11 -23.07 -18.14
N LEU A 301 -29.23 -22.50 -19.34
CA LEU A 301 -30.45 -21.84 -19.79
C LEU A 301 -31.60 -22.82 -20.09
N GLN A 302 -31.35 -24.04 -20.58
CA GLN A 302 -32.36 -25.09 -20.78
C GLN A 302 -33.03 -25.55 -19.49
N TYR A 303 -32.35 -25.39 -18.35
CA TYR A 303 -32.93 -25.67 -17.03
C TYR A 303 -34.01 -24.64 -16.65
N PHE A 304 -33.99 -23.46 -17.27
CA PHE A 304 -34.82 -22.32 -16.91
C PHE A 304 -35.72 -21.80 -18.06
N THR A 305 -35.74 -22.47 -19.21
CA THR A 305 -36.71 -22.17 -20.28
C THR A 305 -38.07 -22.78 -19.97
N ILE A 306 -39.16 -22.04 -20.23
CA ILE A 306 -40.53 -22.54 -20.11
C ILE A 306 -40.67 -23.80 -20.96
N LYS A 307 -40.82 -24.96 -20.32
CA LYS A 307 -41.07 -26.22 -21.02
C LYS A 307 -42.57 -26.34 -21.31
N PRO A 308 -42.96 -27.00 -22.41
CA PRO A 308 -44.37 -27.21 -22.70
C PRO A 308 -45.13 -27.90 -21.55
N MET A 309 -44.44 -28.73 -20.78
CA MET A 309 -45.00 -29.38 -19.61
C MET A 309 -45.56 -28.39 -18.58
N TYR A 310 -44.96 -27.20 -18.38
CA TYR A 310 -45.36 -26.29 -17.30
C TYR A 310 -46.75 -25.67 -17.52
N TRP A 311 -47.04 -25.24 -18.75
CA TRP A 311 -48.36 -24.72 -19.09
C TRP A 311 -49.37 -25.86 -19.31
N ILE A 312 -48.93 -27.04 -19.78
CA ILE A 312 -49.80 -28.23 -19.84
C ILE A 312 -50.27 -28.62 -18.44
N THR A 313 -49.39 -28.65 -17.43
CA THR A 313 -49.77 -28.93 -16.02
C THR A 313 -50.75 -27.88 -15.49
N LEU A 314 -50.53 -26.60 -15.79
CA LEU A 314 -51.46 -25.52 -15.42
C LEU A 314 -52.84 -25.70 -16.06
N VAL A 315 -52.88 -26.00 -17.37
CA VAL A 315 -54.12 -26.19 -18.13
C VAL A 315 -54.87 -27.43 -17.66
N VAL A 316 -54.17 -28.55 -17.41
CA VAL A 316 -54.77 -29.77 -16.87
C VAL A 316 -55.39 -29.53 -15.49
N GLY A 317 -54.68 -28.80 -14.60
CA GLY A 317 -55.23 -28.41 -13.30
C GLY A 317 -56.50 -27.56 -13.42
N LEU A 318 -56.49 -26.56 -14.31
CA LEU A 318 -57.64 -25.71 -14.58
C LEU A 318 -58.82 -26.48 -15.17
N ILE A 319 -58.57 -27.41 -16.09
CA ILE A 319 -59.62 -28.27 -16.68
C ILE A 319 -60.26 -29.13 -15.59
N ILE A 320 -59.48 -29.71 -14.68
CA ILE A 320 -60.02 -30.50 -13.56
C ILE A 320 -60.92 -29.64 -12.66
N VAL A 321 -60.50 -28.42 -12.34
CA VAL A 321 -61.30 -27.49 -11.52
C VAL A 321 -62.58 -27.09 -12.25
N ILE A 322 -62.49 -26.67 -13.52
CA ILE A 322 -63.63 -26.21 -14.32
C ILE A 322 -64.63 -27.34 -14.59
N ALA A 323 -64.14 -28.53 -14.94
CA ALA A 323 -64.99 -29.70 -15.15
C ALA A 323 -65.72 -30.10 -13.86
N ASN A 324 -65.04 -30.07 -12.71
CA ASN A 324 -65.67 -30.36 -11.42
C ASN A 324 -66.74 -29.31 -11.04
N SER A 325 -66.52 -28.03 -11.39
CA SER A 325 -67.53 -26.96 -11.22
C SER A 325 -68.73 -27.09 -12.15
N TYR A 326 -68.55 -27.65 -13.34
CA TYR A 326 -69.66 -27.98 -14.23
C TYR A 326 -70.55 -29.09 -13.61
N PHE A 327 -69.95 -30.12 -13.02
CA PHE A 327 -70.69 -31.17 -12.30
C PHE A 327 -71.33 -30.71 -10.98
N GLU A 328 -70.91 -29.57 -10.43
CA GLU A 328 -71.57 -28.93 -9.30
C GLU A 328 -72.93 -28.34 -9.67
N CYS A 329 -73.09 -27.85 -10.90
CA CYS A 329 -74.37 -27.40 -11.43
C CYS A 329 -75.39 -28.55 -11.56
N GLU A 330 -74.92 -29.80 -11.62
CA GLU A 330 -75.74 -31.03 -11.63
C GLU A 330 -75.83 -31.72 -10.25
N GLY A 331 -75.31 -31.09 -9.18
CA GLY A 331 -75.38 -31.59 -7.80
C GLY A 331 -74.43 -32.75 -7.46
N LYS A 332 -73.39 -33.00 -8.27
CA LYS A 332 -72.46 -34.14 -8.13
C LYS A 332 -70.98 -33.71 -8.09
N ALA A 333 -70.66 -32.62 -7.42
CA ALA A 333 -69.28 -32.16 -7.27
C ALA A 333 -68.50 -32.99 -6.23
N TRP A 334 -67.20 -33.18 -6.48
CA TRP A 334 -66.32 -33.92 -5.59
C TRP A 334 -65.27 -32.97 -5.00
N THR A 335 -65.32 -32.73 -3.69
CA THR A 335 -64.39 -31.83 -2.99
C THR A 335 -62.93 -32.22 -3.20
N ALA A 336 -62.63 -33.52 -3.34
CA ALA A 336 -61.28 -34.03 -3.60
C ALA A 336 -60.71 -33.54 -4.95
N LEU A 337 -61.55 -33.38 -5.98
CA LEU A 337 -61.10 -32.94 -7.30
C LEU A 337 -60.75 -31.44 -7.31
N TYR A 338 -61.39 -30.62 -6.47
CA TYR A 338 -60.99 -29.23 -6.27
C TYR A 338 -59.62 -29.11 -5.59
N ILE A 339 -59.36 -29.94 -4.58
CA ILE A 339 -58.06 -29.95 -3.88
C ILE A 339 -56.96 -30.40 -4.84
N VAL A 340 -57.17 -31.50 -5.56
CA VAL A 340 -56.18 -32.03 -6.52
C VAL A 340 -55.98 -31.07 -7.70
N GLY A 341 -57.05 -30.56 -8.31
CA GLY A 341 -56.99 -29.58 -9.39
C GLY A 341 -56.34 -28.27 -8.97
N GLY A 342 -56.62 -27.78 -7.76
CA GLY A 342 -56.00 -26.59 -7.17
C GLY A 342 -54.50 -26.74 -6.94
N ILE A 343 -54.06 -27.88 -6.40
CA ILE A 343 -52.62 -28.18 -6.21
C ILE A 343 -51.89 -28.23 -7.56
N ILE A 344 -52.47 -28.93 -8.55
CA ILE A 344 -51.87 -29.06 -9.89
C ILE A 344 -51.78 -27.70 -10.59
N THR A 345 -52.83 -26.87 -10.46
CA THR A 345 -52.87 -25.50 -10.98
C THR A 345 -51.80 -24.63 -10.32
N GLY A 346 -51.66 -24.69 -8.99
CA GLY A 346 -50.64 -23.93 -8.24
C GLY A 346 -49.21 -24.31 -8.63
N ILE A 347 -48.94 -25.61 -8.81
CA ILE A 347 -47.64 -26.13 -9.28
C ILE A 347 -47.34 -25.62 -10.69
N GLY A 348 -48.32 -25.69 -11.61
CA GLY A 348 -48.20 -25.19 -12.98
C GLY A 348 -47.94 -23.67 -13.04
N LEU A 349 -48.59 -22.89 -12.16
CA LEU A 349 -48.44 -21.44 -12.07
C LEU A 349 -47.03 -21.05 -11.61
N ILE A 350 -46.54 -21.66 -10.52
CA ILE A 350 -45.20 -21.40 -9.98
C ILE A 350 -44.12 -21.73 -11.00
N MET A 351 -44.21 -22.88 -11.67
CA MET A 351 -43.24 -23.27 -12.71
C MET A 351 -43.24 -22.30 -13.90
N THR A 352 -44.40 -21.79 -14.29
CA THR A 352 -44.53 -20.85 -15.41
C THR A 352 -43.98 -19.47 -15.05
N VAL A 353 -44.24 -18.96 -13.84
CA VAL A 353 -43.72 -17.68 -13.34
C VAL A 353 -42.19 -17.72 -13.18
N LEU A 354 -41.65 -18.80 -12.61
CA LEU A 354 -40.19 -18.98 -12.50
C LEU A 354 -39.52 -19.07 -13.87
N GLY A 355 -40.15 -19.72 -14.86
CA GLY A 355 -39.67 -19.76 -16.24
C GLY A 355 -39.70 -18.41 -16.96
N LEU A 356 -40.72 -17.58 -16.71
CA LEU A 356 -40.83 -16.20 -17.23
C LEU A 356 -39.79 -15.26 -16.60
N LEU A 357 -39.59 -15.35 -15.28
CA LEU A 357 -38.56 -14.59 -14.56
C LEU A 357 -37.16 -14.95 -15.07
N ALA A 358 -36.88 -16.22 -15.30
CA ALA A 358 -35.59 -16.61 -15.84
C ALA A 358 -35.39 -16.21 -17.31
N ALA A 359 -36.44 -16.20 -18.13
CA ALA A 359 -36.39 -15.71 -19.52
C ALA A 359 -36.12 -14.19 -19.60
N THR A 360 -36.68 -13.41 -18.68
CA THR A 360 -36.42 -11.96 -18.59
C THR A 360 -35.02 -11.67 -18.05
N ILE A 361 -34.55 -12.42 -17.04
CA ILE A 361 -33.14 -12.38 -16.58
C ILE A 361 -32.18 -12.73 -17.72
N LYS A 362 -32.50 -13.72 -18.57
CA LYS A 362 -31.73 -14.06 -19.78
C LYS A 362 -31.61 -12.88 -20.73
N GLY A 363 -32.72 -12.21 -21.04
CA GLY A 363 -32.73 -11.03 -21.91
C GLY A 363 -31.90 -9.87 -21.35
N PHE A 364 -32.04 -9.61 -20.05
CA PHE A 364 -31.34 -8.52 -19.37
C PHE A 364 -29.83 -8.79 -19.21
N ALA A 365 -29.44 -9.99 -18.79
CA ALA A 365 -28.03 -10.37 -18.63
C ALA A 365 -27.28 -10.34 -19.96
N LEU A 366 -27.84 -10.93 -21.03
CA LEU A 366 -27.23 -10.91 -22.37
C LEU A 366 -27.19 -9.49 -22.96
N SER A 367 -28.22 -8.67 -22.73
CA SER A 367 -28.25 -7.28 -23.17
C SER A 367 -27.20 -6.42 -22.47
N LYS A 368 -27.08 -6.52 -21.14
CA LYS A 368 -26.10 -5.78 -20.35
C LYS A 368 -24.67 -6.21 -20.68
N LEU A 369 -24.45 -7.50 -20.89
CA LEU A 369 -23.18 -8.06 -21.34
C LEU A 369 -22.80 -7.52 -22.74
N ARG A 370 -23.73 -7.57 -23.71
CA ARG A 370 -23.53 -6.97 -25.05
C ARG A 370 -23.26 -5.47 -25.00
N HIS A 371 -23.94 -4.74 -24.12
CA HIS A 371 -23.78 -3.29 -23.99
C HIS A 371 -22.43 -2.92 -23.36
N LEU A 372 -21.97 -3.66 -22.34
CA LEU A 372 -20.64 -3.51 -21.76
C LEU A 372 -19.52 -3.87 -22.77
N PHE A 373 -19.74 -4.88 -23.60
CA PHE A 373 -18.78 -5.28 -24.64
C PHE A 373 -18.75 -4.28 -25.81
N LYS A 374 -19.89 -3.77 -26.28
CA LYS A 374 -19.95 -2.71 -27.31
C LYS A 374 -19.31 -1.39 -26.87
N LYS A 375 -19.34 -1.08 -25.57
CA LYS A 375 -18.76 0.16 -25.03
C LYS A 375 -17.23 0.12 -24.95
N ASN A 376 -16.65 -1.07 -24.80
CA ASN A 376 -15.24 -1.23 -24.44
C ASN A 376 -14.40 -1.95 -25.51
N ILE A 377 -14.99 -2.41 -26.62
CA ILE A 377 -14.30 -3.10 -27.71
C ILE A 377 -14.54 -2.36 -29.04
N PRO A 378 -13.49 -2.06 -29.83
CA PRO A 378 -13.63 -1.47 -31.16
C PRO A 378 -14.56 -2.26 -32.07
N GLU A 379 -15.41 -1.56 -32.83
CA GLU A 379 -16.42 -2.14 -33.72
C GLU A 379 -15.92 -3.25 -34.68
N PRO A 380 -14.70 -3.18 -35.25
CA PRO A 380 -14.16 -4.23 -36.13
C PRO A 380 -13.99 -5.61 -35.48
N LEU A 381 -13.91 -5.68 -34.15
CA LEU A 381 -13.74 -6.94 -33.41
C LEU A 381 -15.09 -7.56 -33.00
N LEU A 382 -16.23 -6.88 -33.22
CA LEU A 382 -17.55 -7.36 -32.81
C LEU A 382 -18.05 -8.56 -33.63
N ASP A 383 -17.74 -8.60 -34.93
CA ASP A 383 -18.16 -9.70 -35.81
C ASP A 383 -17.36 -10.98 -35.52
N ASP A 384 -16.09 -10.84 -35.11
CA ASP A 384 -15.24 -11.96 -34.67
C ASP A 384 -15.68 -12.53 -33.31
N ILE A 385 -16.36 -11.76 -32.46
CA ILE A 385 -16.84 -12.24 -31.15
C ILE A 385 -17.88 -13.36 -31.26
N LEU A 386 -18.60 -13.48 -32.38
CA LEU A 386 -19.52 -14.60 -32.62
C LEU A 386 -18.76 -15.95 -32.74
N THR A 387 -17.49 -15.93 -33.15
CA THR A 387 -16.64 -17.13 -33.16
C THR A 387 -16.19 -17.55 -31.75
N PHE A 388 -16.12 -16.63 -30.79
CA PHE A 388 -15.76 -16.95 -29.39
C PHE A 388 -16.76 -17.89 -28.72
N GLN A 389 -18.03 -17.90 -29.18
CA GLN A 389 -19.06 -18.81 -28.67
C GLN A 389 -18.76 -20.29 -28.98
N LYS A 390 -17.96 -20.53 -30.03
CA LYS A 390 -17.54 -21.87 -30.48
C LYS A 390 -16.27 -22.36 -29.78
N LEU A 391 -15.60 -21.51 -29.00
CA LEU A 391 -14.40 -21.89 -28.26
C LEU A 391 -14.77 -22.80 -27.08
N ASP A 392 -13.82 -23.66 -26.71
CA ASP A 392 -13.93 -24.46 -25.50
C ASP A 392 -13.87 -23.55 -24.26
N ILE A 393 -14.65 -23.88 -23.23
CA ILE A 393 -14.70 -23.08 -21.99
C ILE A 393 -13.34 -23.09 -21.29
N THR A 394 -12.60 -24.20 -21.36
CA THR A 394 -11.27 -24.30 -20.77
C THR A 394 -10.28 -23.38 -21.50
N LEU A 395 -10.40 -23.25 -22.82
CA LEU A 395 -9.61 -22.30 -23.61
C LEU A 395 -9.95 -20.85 -23.23
N VAL A 396 -11.24 -20.50 -23.10
CA VAL A 396 -11.65 -19.15 -22.68
C VAL A 396 -11.21 -18.84 -21.25
N GLN A 397 -11.34 -19.80 -20.33
CA GLN A 397 -10.87 -19.68 -18.95
C GLN A 397 -9.36 -19.45 -18.92
N ARG A 398 -8.59 -20.25 -19.66
CA ARG A 398 -7.13 -20.07 -19.80
C ARG A 398 -6.79 -18.68 -20.33
N MET A 399 -7.42 -18.24 -21.41
CA MET A 399 -7.18 -16.90 -21.97
C MET A 399 -7.50 -15.77 -20.98
N LEU A 400 -8.58 -15.89 -20.19
CA LEU A 400 -8.95 -14.91 -19.16
C LEU A 400 -7.99 -14.95 -17.98
N THR A 401 -7.58 -16.13 -17.52
CA THR A 401 -6.59 -16.31 -16.45
C THR A 401 -5.24 -15.75 -16.86
N GLU A 402 -4.76 -16.04 -18.08
CA GLU A 402 -3.51 -15.51 -18.60
C GLU A 402 -3.56 -13.97 -18.72
N ARG A 403 -4.67 -13.40 -19.20
CA ARG A 403 -4.88 -11.93 -19.24
C ARG A 403 -4.91 -11.31 -17.84
N ALA A 404 -5.62 -11.92 -16.90
CA ALA A 404 -5.72 -11.41 -15.53
C ALA A 404 -4.37 -11.48 -14.81
N THR A 405 -3.69 -12.63 -14.86
CA THR A 405 -2.39 -12.84 -14.21
C THR A 405 -1.30 -11.96 -14.83
N SER A 406 -1.28 -11.80 -16.16
CA SER A 406 -0.34 -10.91 -16.84
C SER A 406 -0.61 -9.43 -16.54
N ALA A 407 -1.88 -9.00 -16.49
CA ALA A 407 -2.23 -7.63 -16.10
C ALA A 407 -1.83 -7.33 -14.64
N ILE A 408 -2.09 -8.26 -13.71
CA ILE A 408 -1.64 -8.15 -12.31
C ILE A 408 -0.11 -8.06 -12.24
N LYS A 409 0.60 -8.86 -13.03
CA LYS A 409 2.07 -8.84 -13.11
C LYS A 409 2.58 -7.50 -13.66
N MET A 410 1.97 -6.99 -14.71
CA MET A 410 2.30 -5.71 -15.32
C MET A 410 2.15 -4.57 -14.30
N ILE A 411 1.04 -4.56 -13.55
CA ILE A 411 0.77 -3.53 -12.53
C ILE A 411 1.75 -3.65 -11.36
N ASN A 412 1.84 -4.82 -10.72
CA ASN A 412 2.57 -4.98 -9.44
C ASN A 412 4.09 -5.06 -9.61
N ASP A 413 4.57 -5.61 -10.71
CA ASP A 413 5.99 -5.81 -10.93
C ASP A 413 6.54 -4.84 -11.96
N VAL A 414 6.01 -4.83 -13.18
CA VAL A 414 6.63 -4.08 -14.27
C VAL A 414 6.52 -2.57 -14.02
N PHE A 415 5.31 -2.02 -13.87
CA PHE A 415 5.12 -0.58 -13.70
C PHE A 415 5.74 -0.06 -12.41
N LEU A 416 5.50 -0.70 -11.26
CA LEU A 416 6.08 -0.24 -9.99
C LEU A 416 7.63 -0.28 -9.99
N LYS A 417 8.25 -1.29 -10.62
CA LYS A 417 9.71 -1.34 -10.74
C LYS A 417 10.24 -0.31 -11.72
N GLN A 418 9.53 -0.02 -12.81
CA GLN A 418 9.93 1.04 -13.75
C GLN A 418 9.84 2.42 -13.09
N MET A 419 8.76 2.70 -12.37
CA MET A 419 8.64 3.94 -11.58
C MET A 419 9.79 4.09 -10.58
N ARG A 420 10.14 3.01 -9.87
CA ARG A 420 11.30 3.01 -8.96
C ARG A 420 12.61 3.37 -9.66
N ARG A 421 12.85 2.83 -10.86
CA ARG A 421 14.05 3.12 -11.66
C ARG A 421 14.07 4.58 -12.09
N LEU A 422 12.96 5.10 -12.62
CA LEU A 422 12.84 6.51 -13.00
C LEU A 422 13.11 7.46 -11.83
N ASN A 423 12.63 7.14 -10.63
CA ASN A 423 12.92 7.93 -9.43
C ASN A 423 14.40 7.91 -9.05
N TYR A 424 15.07 6.76 -9.17
CA TYR A 424 16.52 6.69 -8.96
C TYR A 424 17.29 7.43 -10.06
N ASP A 425 16.89 7.29 -11.32
CA ASP A 425 17.51 7.99 -12.44
C ASP A 425 17.40 9.50 -12.25
N LEU A 426 16.23 10.01 -11.84
CA LEU A 426 16.03 11.42 -11.49
C LEU A 426 16.95 11.87 -10.34
N PHE A 427 17.11 11.03 -9.31
CA PHE A 427 17.94 11.32 -8.14
C PHE A 427 19.45 11.32 -8.46
N TYR A 428 19.91 10.34 -9.23
CA TYR A 428 21.32 10.14 -9.55
C TYR A 428 21.78 11.00 -10.74
N SER A 429 20.89 11.39 -11.65
CA SER A 429 21.22 12.30 -12.76
C SER A 429 21.33 13.78 -12.35
N LYS A 430 20.74 14.19 -11.22
CA LYS A 430 20.79 15.59 -10.76
C LYS A 430 22.17 15.92 -10.18
N SER A 431 23.00 16.64 -10.96
CA SER A 431 24.38 17.02 -10.59
C SER A 431 24.48 17.86 -9.32
N SER A 432 23.45 18.67 -9.01
CA SER A 432 23.41 19.45 -7.77
C SER A 432 23.34 18.60 -6.49
N LEU A 433 23.14 17.28 -6.62
CA LEU A 433 23.14 16.32 -5.52
C LEU A 433 24.41 15.46 -5.51
N ASN A 434 25.40 15.73 -6.37
CA ASN A 434 26.71 15.10 -6.26
C ASN A 434 27.25 15.26 -4.84
N HIS A 435 27.82 14.18 -4.28
CA HIS A 435 28.32 14.12 -2.90
C HIS A 435 27.26 14.23 -1.80
N LYS A 436 25.98 14.38 -2.13
CA LYS A 436 24.87 14.56 -1.18
C LYS A 436 23.88 13.39 -1.15
N ARG A 437 24.30 12.20 -1.57
CA ARG A 437 23.44 11.03 -1.78
C ARG A 437 24.01 9.80 -1.12
N LEU A 438 23.15 9.05 -0.44
CA LEU A 438 23.45 7.73 0.08
C LEU A 438 22.20 6.87 -0.05
N THR A 439 22.35 5.63 -0.51
CA THR A 439 21.22 4.71 -0.64
C THR A 439 21.51 3.44 0.16
N THR A 440 20.72 3.17 1.19
CA THR A 440 20.74 1.90 1.91
C THR A 440 19.65 1.00 1.32
N THR A 441 20.02 -0.23 0.98
CA THR A 441 19.03 -1.22 0.49
C THR A 441 19.08 -2.48 1.33
N VAL A 442 17.91 -3.06 1.63
CA VAL A 442 17.82 -4.33 2.38
C VAL A 442 18.55 -5.49 1.68
N TYR A 443 18.77 -5.37 0.37
CA TYR A 443 19.45 -6.38 -0.45
C TYR A 443 20.98 -6.20 -0.52
N LYS A 444 21.55 -5.04 -0.12
CA LYS A 444 22.96 -4.70 -0.37
C LYS A 444 23.94 -5.77 0.11
N LEU A 445 23.73 -6.26 1.34
CA LEU A 445 24.67 -7.11 2.06
C LEU A 445 24.14 -8.55 2.27
N ASN A 446 23.11 -8.96 1.52
CA ASN A 446 22.50 -10.28 1.67
C ASN A 446 23.30 -11.44 1.02
N GLY A 447 24.37 -11.11 0.29
CA GLY A 447 25.28 -12.09 -0.30
C GLY A 447 24.78 -12.80 -1.58
N GLN A 448 23.56 -12.51 -2.06
CA GLN A 448 23.07 -13.07 -3.31
C GLN A 448 23.63 -12.33 -4.52
N GLN A 449 24.17 -13.08 -5.48
CA GLN A 449 24.52 -12.55 -6.80
C GLN A 449 23.29 -12.50 -7.68
N THR A 450 23.16 -11.44 -8.47
CA THR A 450 22.07 -11.31 -9.44
C THR A 450 22.60 -10.89 -10.80
N PRO A 451 21.79 -11.01 -11.87
CA PRO A 451 22.18 -10.53 -13.19
C PRO A 451 22.58 -9.04 -13.20
N TYR A 452 22.08 -8.27 -12.23
CA TYR A 452 22.28 -6.83 -12.13
C TYR A 452 23.37 -6.43 -11.13
N THR A 453 23.72 -7.30 -10.18
CA THR A 453 24.71 -7.04 -9.14
C THR A 453 25.63 -8.23 -8.95
N LYS A 454 26.92 -8.06 -9.29
CA LYS A 454 27.96 -9.11 -9.11
C LYS A 454 28.46 -9.26 -7.67
N GLY A 455 27.76 -8.70 -6.68
CA GLY A 455 28.14 -8.77 -5.26
C GLY A 455 29.53 -8.19 -4.97
N LYS A 456 29.96 -7.17 -5.73
CA LYS A 456 31.21 -6.46 -5.47
C LYS A 456 31.01 -5.50 -4.31
N TYR A 457 31.81 -5.68 -3.28
CA TYR A 457 31.91 -4.77 -2.13
C TYR A 457 33.14 -3.89 -2.34
N ASN A 458 33.12 -2.66 -1.81
CA ASN A 458 34.29 -1.80 -1.74
C ASN A 458 35.45 -2.56 -1.06
N GLU A 459 36.58 -2.67 -1.75
CA GLU A 459 37.73 -3.44 -1.30
C GLU A 459 38.48 -2.79 -0.13
N ALA A 460 38.34 -1.47 0.04
CA ALA A 460 38.92 -0.73 1.14
C ALA A 460 38.24 -1.05 2.49
N ILE A 461 36.97 -1.46 2.48
CA ILE A 461 36.22 -1.79 3.69
C ILE A 461 36.56 -3.23 4.14
N LYS A 462 37.20 -3.35 5.30
CA LYS A 462 37.58 -4.63 5.91
C LYS A 462 36.95 -4.81 7.30
N PRO A 463 36.56 -6.05 7.68
CA PRO A 463 36.58 -7.27 6.88
C PRO A 463 35.48 -7.28 5.80
N LYS A 464 35.58 -8.18 4.83
CA LYS A 464 34.45 -8.45 3.91
C LYS A 464 33.24 -8.98 4.71
N PRO A 465 32.00 -8.73 4.26
CA PRO A 465 30.79 -9.19 4.95
C PRO A 465 30.84 -10.69 5.28
N SER A 466 30.70 -11.02 6.57
CA SER A 466 30.78 -12.38 7.10
C SER A 466 29.60 -13.24 6.65
N LYS A 467 29.73 -14.57 6.76
CA LYS A 467 28.63 -15.50 6.45
C LYS A 467 27.41 -15.25 7.36
N SER A 468 27.64 -14.92 8.63
CA SER A 468 26.58 -14.62 9.59
C SER A 468 25.82 -13.35 9.20
N LEU A 469 26.55 -12.27 8.90
CA LEU A 469 25.96 -11.01 8.46
C LEU A 469 25.14 -11.17 7.19
N LYS A 470 25.67 -11.87 6.19
CA LYS A 470 24.94 -12.18 4.94
C LYS A 470 23.67 -12.97 5.19
N ARG A 471 23.68 -13.93 6.12
CA ARG A 471 22.49 -14.72 6.48
C ARG A 471 21.40 -13.84 7.09
N VAL A 472 21.77 -12.94 8.00
CA VAL A 472 20.82 -11.98 8.59
C VAL A 472 20.25 -11.05 7.51
N GLY A 473 21.11 -10.51 6.64
CA GLY A 473 20.68 -9.70 5.50
C GLY A 473 19.76 -10.46 4.53
N LEU A 474 20.02 -11.75 4.30
CA LEU A 474 19.17 -12.60 3.48
C LEU A 474 17.78 -12.77 4.09
N THR A 475 17.70 -13.18 5.36
CA THR A 475 16.43 -13.31 6.09
C THR A 475 15.62 -12.02 6.06
N ALA A 476 16.28 -10.88 6.30
CA ALA A 476 15.66 -9.56 6.22
C ALA A 476 15.11 -9.28 4.80
N SER A 477 15.92 -9.49 3.76
CA SER A 477 15.57 -9.20 2.37
C SER A 477 14.46 -10.09 1.79
N GLU A 478 14.27 -11.29 2.35
CA GLU A 478 13.21 -12.24 2.02
C GLU A 478 11.93 -12.04 2.83
N THR A 479 11.90 -11.06 3.75
CA THR A 479 10.69 -10.78 4.54
C THR A 479 9.55 -10.32 3.61
N PRO A 480 8.36 -10.93 3.68
CA PRO A 480 7.20 -10.49 2.92
C PRO A 480 6.82 -9.05 3.23
N THR A 481 6.08 -8.44 2.30
CA THR A 481 5.48 -7.12 2.50
C THR A 481 4.11 -7.31 3.15
N THR A 482 4.09 -7.42 4.47
CA THR A 482 2.89 -7.60 5.30
C THR A 482 2.82 -6.54 6.42
N LEU A 483 1.67 -6.47 7.10
CA LEU A 483 1.46 -5.66 8.30
C LEU A 483 1.12 -6.54 9.52
N TRP A 484 1.68 -7.76 9.53
CA TRP A 484 1.53 -8.76 10.58
C TRP A 484 2.70 -9.75 10.49
N TRP A 485 2.88 -10.53 11.55
CA TRP A 485 3.87 -11.60 11.62
C TRP A 485 3.20 -12.96 11.55
N ASP A 486 3.57 -13.78 10.58
CA ASP A 486 3.18 -15.19 10.54
C ASP A 486 4.13 -16.07 11.38
N LYS A 487 3.81 -17.37 11.50
CA LYS A 487 4.64 -18.32 12.27
C LYS A 487 6.07 -18.41 11.73
N THR A 488 6.23 -18.38 10.41
CA THR A 488 7.55 -18.42 9.76
C THR A 488 8.34 -17.13 10.05
N ASP A 489 7.68 -15.97 10.13
CA ASP A 489 8.31 -14.71 10.49
C ASP A 489 8.87 -14.73 11.91
N VAL A 490 8.10 -15.28 12.85
CA VAL A 490 8.51 -15.41 14.26
C VAL A 490 9.67 -16.40 14.38
N GLU A 491 9.56 -17.57 13.76
CA GLU A 491 10.60 -18.61 13.77
C GLU A 491 11.93 -18.12 13.17
N LYS A 492 11.87 -17.32 12.11
CA LYS A 492 13.05 -16.73 11.44
C LYS A 492 13.58 -15.47 12.13
N ASN A 493 12.94 -15.01 13.20
CA ASN A 493 13.25 -13.75 13.87
C ASN A 493 13.33 -12.55 12.89
N ARG A 494 12.33 -12.43 11.99
CA ARG A 494 12.36 -11.44 10.89
C ARG A 494 12.38 -9.99 11.39
N MET A 495 11.68 -9.69 12.48
CA MET A 495 11.69 -8.33 13.05
C MET A 495 13.10 -7.87 13.45
N ASP A 496 13.83 -8.67 14.23
CA ASP A 496 15.18 -8.30 14.67
C ASP A 496 16.18 -8.30 13.51
N THR A 497 16.09 -9.28 12.62
CA THR A 497 16.99 -9.36 11.46
C THR A 497 16.78 -8.16 10.52
N LEU A 498 15.57 -7.62 10.40
CA LEU A 498 15.30 -6.37 9.68
C LEU A 498 15.97 -5.16 10.34
N ILE A 499 15.83 -5.01 11.66
CA ILE A 499 16.45 -3.92 12.42
C ILE A 499 17.97 -3.99 12.28
N ALA A 500 18.56 -5.15 12.55
CA ALA A 500 19.99 -5.38 12.38
C ALA A 500 20.45 -5.11 10.95
N CYS A 501 19.67 -5.53 9.95
CA CYS A 501 19.97 -5.27 8.55
C CYS A 501 20.00 -3.77 8.23
N GLY A 502 19.08 -2.99 8.76
CA GLY A 502 19.13 -1.53 8.66
C GLY A 502 20.40 -0.96 9.31
N GLN A 503 20.77 -1.45 10.49
CA GLN A 503 21.96 -0.99 11.23
C GLN A 503 23.26 -1.24 10.47
N PHE A 504 23.57 -2.50 10.15
CA PHE A 504 24.85 -2.83 9.51
C PHE A 504 24.94 -2.35 8.05
N THR A 505 23.80 -2.19 7.36
CA THR A 505 23.79 -1.62 6.00
C THR A 505 24.10 -0.13 6.07
N THR A 506 23.53 0.59 7.03
CA THR A 506 23.83 2.02 7.24
C THR A 506 25.31 2.21 7.62
N CYS A 507 25.84 1.36 8.49
CA CYS A 507 27.28 1.32 8.80
C CYS A 507 28.14 1.21 7.54
N TYR A 508 27.84 0.23 6.68
CA TYR A 508 28.60 0.00 5.47
C TYR A 508 28.51 1.16 4.47
N GLU A 509 27.30 1.65 4.20
CA GLU A 509 27.09 2.73 3.22
C GLU A 509 27.68 4.06 3.69
N LEU A 510 27.71 4.34 5.00
CA LEU A 510 28.37 5.53 5.53
C LEU A 510 29.89 5.45 5.38
N MET A 511 30.49 4.27 5.60
CA MET A 511 31.91 4.05 5.33
C MET A 511 32.23 4.27 3.85
N ASP A 512 31.44 3.67 2.96
CA ASP A 512 31.61 3.80 1.51
C ASP A 512 31.46 5.26 1.06
N TYR A 513 30.48 5.97 1.61
CA TYR A 513 30.25 7.38 1.38
C TYR A 513 31.45 8.25 1.81
N ILE A 514 31.97 8.07 3.03
CA ILE A 514 33.13 8.84 3.51
C ILE A 514 34.36 8.58 2.64
N LEU A 515 34.59 7.33 2.21
CA LEU A 515 35.69 7.00 1.30
C LEU A 515 35.52 7.67 -0.06
N SER A 516 34.29 7.74 -0.60
CA SER A 516 34.02 8.43 -1.86
C SER A 516 34.32 9.93 -1.77
N LEU A 517 33.92 10.59 -0.68
CA LEU A 517 34.21 12.01 -0.45
C LEU A 517 35.71 12.31 -0.42
N LYS A 518 36.50 11.40 0.18
CA LYS A 518 37.96 11.53 0.24
C LYS A 518 38.63 11.28 -1.11
N ALA A 519 38.08 10.38 -1.92
CA ALA A 519 38.66 10.01 -3.21
C ALA A 519 38.39 11.07 -4.29
N GLU A 520 37.30 11.82 -4.17
CA GLU A 520 36.86 12.79 -5.18
C GLU A 520 37.19 14.22 -4.75
N GLU A 521 38.20 14.83 -5.38
CA GLU A 521 38.57 16.25 -5.14
C GLU A 521 37.38 17.21 -5.38
N SER A 522 36.47 16.84 -6.29
CA SER A 522 35.24 17.57 -6.57
C SER A 522 34.25 17.61 -5.39
N SER A 523 34.49 16.88 -4.30
CA SER A 523 33.66 16.92 -3.09
C SER A 523 33.70 18.27 -2.39
N GLY A 524 34.79 19.04 -2.56
CA GLY A 524 34.97 20.36 -1.94
C GLY A 524 35.12 20.31 -0.41
N VAL A 525 35.29 19.12 0.18
CA VAL A 525 35.51 18.96 1.62
C VAL A 525 36.98 19.22 1.93
N THR A 526 37.26 20.23 2.77
CA THR A 526 38.63 20.62 3.12
C THR A 526 39.08 20.10 4.48
N ASP A 527 38.14 19.80 5.38
CA ASP A 527 38.42 19.27 6.72
C ASP A 527 37.70 17.93 6.91
N PHE A 528 38.50 16.86 7.05
CA PHE A 528 38.02 15.50 7.27
C PHE A 528 38.08 15.08 8.74
N THR A 529 38.53 15.93 9.66
CA THR A 529 38.79 15.55 11.07
C THR A 529 37.58 14.90 11.74
N ALA A 530 36.38 15.46 11.55
CA ALA A 530 35.15 14.89 12.11
C ALA A 530 34.70 13.61 11.37
N LEU A 531 34.92 13.54 10.06
CA LEU A 531 34.60 12.37 9.23
C LEU A 531 35.55 11.19 9.51
N ASP A 532 36.82 11.47 9.82
CA ASP A 532 37.81 10.47 10.18
C ASP A 532 37.47 9.81 11.51
N LYS A 533 37.14 10.61 12.53
CA LYS A 533 36.65 10.10 13.81
C LYS A 533 35.38 9.25 13.66
N LEU A 534 34.44 9.69 12.81
CA LEU A 534 33.25 8.92 12.50
C LEU A 534 33.60 7.60 11.79
N TYR A 535 34.51 7.64 10.81
CA TYR A 535 34.96 6.46 10.08
C TYR A 535 35.63 5.43 10.99
N GLU A 536 36.45 5.84 11.95
CA GLU A 536 37.03 4.95 12.96
C GLU A 536 35.97 4.24 13.81
N ALA A 537 34.93 4.98 14.22
CA ALA A 537 33.79 4.41 14.94
C ALA A 537 33.03 3.40 14.07
N LEU A 538 32.74 3.75 12.81
CA LEU A 538 32.10 2.87 11.84
C LEU A 538 32.93 1.60 11.60
N GLU A 539 34.26 1.69 11.49
CA GLU A 539 35.12 0.52 11.33
C GLU A 539 35.08 -0.43 12.52
N LYS A 540 35.02 0.13 13.74
CA LYS A 540 34.89 -0.64 14.98
C LYS A 540 33.54 -1.38 15.02
N ASP A 541 32.46 -0.67 14.71
CA ASP A 541 31.11 -1.25 14.65
C ASP A 541 31.01 -2.29 13.55
N TRP A 542 31.59 -2.04 12.37
CA TRP A 542 31.62 -2.97 11.25
C TRP A 542 32.30 -4.28 11.64
N LYS A 543 33.43 -4.23 12.36
CA LYS A 543 34.08 -5.44 12.92
C LYS A 543 33.17 -6.16 13.91
N THR A 544 32.40 -5.43 14.71
CA THR A 544 31.44 -5.99 15.68
C THR A 544 30.26 -6.66 14.96
N PHE A 545 29.61 -5.99 14.00
CA PHE A 545 28.54 -6.55 13.19
C PHE A 545 28.96 -7.82 12.44
N ASN A 546 30.20 -7.87 11.96
CA ASN A 546 30.71 -9.08 11.30
C ASN A 546 30.84 -10.28 12.25
N LYS A 547 31.05 -10.04 13.55
CA LYS A 547 31.11 -11.07 14.60
C LYS A 547 29.72 -11.42 15.13
N ASN A 548 28.93 -10.43 15.55
CA ASN A 548 27.55 -10.55 16.00
C ASN A 548 26.67 -9.50 15.28
N PRO A 549 25.98 -9.88 14.19
CA PRO A 549 25.16 -8.95 13.42
C PRO A 549 23.98 -8.35 14.20
N LEU A 550 23.50 -9.03 15.25
CA LEU A 550 22.35 -8.59 16.06
C LEU A 550 22.76 -7.74 17.27
N TRP A 551 24.06 -7.55 17.53
CA TRP A 551 24.61 -6.93 18.75
C TRP A 551 23.88 -5.64 19.17
N LEU A 552 23.78 -4.66 18.27
CA LEU A 552 23.16 -3.37 18.61
C LEU A 552 21.66 -3.49 18.81
N THR A 553 21.00 -4.36 18.03
CA THR A 553 19.57 -4.65 18.20
C THR A 553 19.30 -5.26 19.58
N GLU A 554 20.15 -6.18 20.03
CA GLU A 554 20.05 -6.79 21.36
C GLU A 554 20.31 -5.78 22.49
N GLN A 555 21.25 -4.86 22.31
CA GLN A 555 21.58 -3.82 23.28
C GLN A 555 20.44 -2.79 23.47
N LEU A 556 19.64 -2.55 22.44
CA LEU A 556 18.58 -1.52 22.46
C LEU A 556 17.25 -2.04 23.03
N LYS A 557 17.06 -3.36 23.13
CA LYS A 557 15.91 -3.95 23.81
C LYS A 557 16.01 -3.74 25.31
#